data_AF-A0A1G6QI58-F1
#
_entry.id   AF-A0A1G6QI58-F1
#
_cell.length_a   1.000
_cell.length_b   1.000
_cell.length_c   1.000
_cell.angle_alpha   90.00
_cell.angle_beta   90.00
_cell.angle_gamma   90.00
#
_symmetry.space_group_name_H-M   'P 1'
#
loop_
_entity.id
_entity.type
_entity.pdbx_description
1 polymer ?
#
loop_
_entity_poly.entity_id
_entity_poly.type
_entity_poly.pdbx_seq_one_letter_code
_entity_poly.pdbx_strand_id
1 'polypeptide(L)'
;MSFLSSIKDFLSKRYLEVAVAFAAIAVGGVLYAYFSKFHGGWSPDQDTWGQFGDFVGGTLNPLLGFISVVVLVSTLNLQRVELKEARAVVKEGNELLESQLRAIHLQSLEVTFFKVMEEFEKNAIVLACKKVEHEKSLFSAVYCYVSAGEQKGIVDKGFKSKGNYFKFMTGGAVDFGEFKYMLVGKIINLLEIAEGLNNNQIHYSLIQSAVGPVLMSAAIHFISVEYPELYPRIAKAKRTLWGINPELVYLDVIAKDFLKDSSYEKYVKDKDRIITKRERILKLHEQPKIKS
;
A
#
# COMPACT_ATOMS: atom_id res chain seq x y z
N MET A 1 -47.11 -11.74 -23.88
CA MET A 1 -45.81 -12.17 -23.31
C MET A 1 -45.83 -12.37 -21.79
N SER A 2 -46.76 -11.79 -21.01
CA SER A 2 -46.76 -11.95 -19.53
C SER A 2 -47.26 -13.32 -19.02
N PHE A 3 -48.12 -14.02 -19.77
CA PHE A 3 -48.65 -15.33 -19.36
C PHE A 3 -47.59 -16.44 -19.37
N LEU A 4 -46.73 -16.47 -20.39
CA LEU A 4 -45.66 -17.46 -20.52
C LEU A 4 -44.54 -17.25 -19.50
N SER A 5 -44.21 -16.00 -19.15
CA SER A 5 -43.26 -15.70 -18.07
C SER A 5 -43.82 -16.07 -16.70
N SER A 6 -45.12 -15.82 -16.45
CA SER A 6 -45.78 -16.26 -15.21
C SER A 6 -45.83 -17.78 -15.08
N ILE A 7 -46.06 -18.52 -16.17
CA ILE A 7 -46.00 -19.99 -16.17
C ILE A 7 -44.58 -20.47 -15.88
N LYS A 8 -43.56 -19.86 -16.50
CA LYS A 8 -42.15 -20.23 -16.28
C LYS A 8 -41.70 -20.00 -14.83
N ASP A 9 -42.11 -18.88 -14.23
CA ASP A 9 -41.81 -18.56 -12.82
C ASP A 9 -42.61 -19.40 -11.82
N PHE A 10 -43.84 -19.77 -12.17
CA PHE A 10 -44.65 -20.70 -11.37
C PHE A 10 -44.06 -22.12 -11.41
N LEU A 11 -43.72 -22.60 -12.61
CA LEU A 11 -43.09 -23.90 -12.82
C LEU A 11 -41.72 -23.97 -12.15
N SER A 12 -40.92 -22.90 -12.16
CA SER A 12 -39.60 -22.91 -11.51
C SER A 12 -39.68 -22.92 -9.99
N LYS A 13 -40.69 -22.27 -9.39
CA LYS A 13 -40.89 -22.25 -7.92
C LYS A 13 -41.56 -23.52 -7.38
N ARG A 14 -42.40 -24.19 -8.17
CA ARG A 14 -43.20 -25.36 -7.73
C ARG A 14 -42.95 -26.62 -8.56
N TYR A 15 -41.76 -26.74 -9.17
CA TYR A 15 -41.43 -27.83 -10.11
C TYR A 15 -41.63 -29.23 -9.52
N LEU A 16 -41.30 -29.41 -8.22
CA LEU A 16 -41.50 -30.68 -7.53
C LEU A 16 -42.99 -31.05 -7.41
N GLU A 17 -43.83 -30.07 -7.04
CA GLU A 17 -45.29 -30.30 -6.90
C GLU A 17 -45.93 -30.64 -8.25
N VAL A 18 -45.48 -29.97 -9.31
CA VAL A 18 -45.94 -30.23 -10.69
C VAL A 18 -45.48 -31.61 -11.18
N ALA A 19 -44.24 -32.00 -10.91
CA ALA A 19 -43.73 -33.32 -11.26
C ALA A 19 -44.50 -34.44 -10.54
N VAL A 20 -44.80 -34.25 -9.25
CA VAL A 20 -45.60 -35.19 -8.45
C VAL A 20 -47.03 -35.29 -8.98
N ALA A 21 -47.68 -34.16 -9.29
CA ALA A 21 -49.03 -34.15 -9.86
C ALA A 21 -49.07 -34.87 -11.23
N PHE A 22 -48.08 -34.62 -12.09
CA PHE A 22 -47.98 -35.27 -13.40
C PHE A 22 -47.74 -36.78 -13.27
N ALA A 23 -46.88 -37.21 -12.35
CA ALA A 23 -46.67 -38.62 -12.05
C ALA A 23 -47.96 -39.30 -11.55
N ALA A 24 -48.72 -38.65 -10.65
CA ALA A 24 -49.99 -39.17 -10.16
C ALA A 24 -51.05 -39.30 -11.27
N ILE A 25 -51.13 -38.33 -12.19
CA ILE A 25 -52.03 -38.38 -13.35
C ILE A 25 -51.62 -39.52 -14.29
N ALA A 26 -50.32 -39.70 -14.55
CA ALA A 26 -49.83 -40.78 -15.41
C ALA A 26 -50.17 -42.17 -14.83
N VAL A 27 -49.94 -42.36 -13.53
CA VAL A 27 -50.31 -43.60 -12.81
C VAL A 27 -51.83 -43.83 -12.89
N GLY A 28 -52.63 -42.81 -12.57
CA GLY A 28 -54.09 -42.91 -12.63
C GLY A 28 -54.61 -43.21 -14.05
N GLY A 29 -53.99 -42.64 -15.07
CA GLY A 29 -54.33 -42.88 -16.47
C GLY A 29 -54.05 -44.30 -16.93
N VAL A 30 -52.90 -44.87 -16.55
CA VAL A 30 -52.56 -46.29 -16.86
C VAL A 30 -53.52 -47.24 -16.15
N LEU A 31 -53.83 -46.98 -14.87
CA LEU A 31 -54.80 -47.79 -14.12
C LEU A 31 -56.20 -47.70 -14.74
N TYR A 32 -56.65 -46.48 -15.10
CA TYR A 32 -57.94 -46.28 -15.76
C TYR A 32 -58.02 -47.03 -17.11
N ALA A 33 -56.97 -46.93 -17.93
CA ALA A 33 -56.90 -47.64 -19.21
C ALA A 33 -56.94 -49.17 -19.03
N TYR A 34 -56.29 -49.69 -18.00
CA TYR A 34 -56.34 -51.12 -17.67
C TYR A 34 -57.74 -51.55 -17.24
N PHE A 35 -58.32 -50.92 -16.22
CA PHE A 35 -59.63 -51.31 -15.68
C PHE A 35 -60.78 -51.07 -16.66
N SER A 36 -60.68 -50.08 -17.56
CA SER A 36 -61.68 -49.84 -18.62
C SER A 36 -61.67 -50.87 -19.76
N LYS A 37 -60.66 -51.75 -19.82
CA LYS A 37 -60.59 -52.86 -20.77
C LYS A 37 -60.78 -54.21 -20.07
N PHE A 38 -60.28 -54.34 -18.85
CA PHE A 38 -60.32 -55.56 -18.06
C PHE A 38 -61.17 -55.34 -16.79
N HIS A 39 -62.48 -55.54 -16.92
CA HIS A 39 -63.45 -55.35 -15.82
C HIS A 39 -63.78 -56.65 -15.06
N GLY A 40 -62.92 -57.68 -15.16
CA GLY A 40 -63.09 -58.93 -14.43
C GLY A 40 -62.94 -58.73 -12.93
N GLY A 41 -63.63 -59.57 -12.13
CA GLY A 41 -63.42 -59.61 -10.69
C GLY A 41 -62.00 -60.06 -10.30
N TRP A 42 -61.74 -60.16 -9.00
CA TRP A 42 -60.44 -60.57 -8.48
C TRP A 42 -60.05 -61.97 -8.98
N SER A 43 -58.87 -62.09 -9.60
CA SER A 43 -58.32 -63.38 -10.00
C SER A 43 -57.71 -64.09 -8.78
N PRO A 44 -58.06 -65.37 -8.52
CA PRO A 44 -57.40 -66.21 -7.51
C PRO A 44 -56.02 -66.71 -7.98
N ASP A 45 -55.70 -66.55 -9.27
CA ASP A 45 -54.45 -66.98 -9.87
C ASP A 45 -53.37 -65.91 -9.76
N GLN A 46 -52.23 -66.30 -9.20
CA GLN A 46 -51.08 -65.42 -8.96
C GLN A 46 -50.44 -64.94 -10.26
N ASP A 47 -50.45 -65.75 -11.33
CA ASP A 47 -49.84 -65.40 -12.61
C ASP A 47 -50.54 -64.20 -13.26
N THR A 48 -51.85 -64.04 -13.04
CA THR A 48 -52.63 -62.88 -13.51
C THR A 48 -52.12 -61.57 -12.89
N TRP A 49 -51.72 -61.60 -11.61
CA TRP A 49 -51.15 -60.44 -10.92
C TRP A 49 -49.75 -60.09 -11.40
N GLY A 50 -48.95 -61.10 -11.80
CA GLY A 50 -47.66 -60.89 -12.46
C GLY A 50 -47.81 -60.14 -13.79
N GLN A 51 -48.72 -60.58 -14.66
CA GLN A 51 -48.97 -59.93 -15.96
C GLN A 51 -49.52 -58.51 -15.82
N PHE A 52 -50.36 -58.25 -14.82
CA PHE A 52 -50.80 -56.88 -14.49
C PHE A 52 -49.62 -55.99 -14.07
N GLY A 53 -48.76 -56.50 -13.19
CA GLY A 53 -47.53 -55.83 -12.78
C GLY A 53 -46.62 -55.52 -13.96
N ASP A 54 -46.49 -56.44 -14.92
CA ASP A 54 -45.70 -56.25 -16.13
C ASP A 54 -46.28 -55.18 -17.06
N PHE A 55 -47.60 -55.10 -17.22
CA PHE A 55 -48.25 -54.05 -18.02
C PHE A 55 -48.09 -52.66 -17.38
N VAL A 56 -48.39 -52.56 -16.09
CA VAL A 56 -48.31 -51.29 -15.33
C VAL A 56 -46.85 -50.84 -15.23
N GLY A 57 -45.94 -51.74 -14.85
CA GLY A 57 -44.51 -51.47 -14.76
C GLY A 57 -43.87 -51.21 -16.12
N GLY A 58 -44.22 -51.97 -17.16
CA GLY A 58 -43.72 -51.79 -18.52
C GLY A 58 -44.09 -50.44 -19.14
N THR A 59 -45.22 -49.85 -18.74
CA THR A 59 -45.68 -48.54 -19.22
C THR A 59 -45.21 -47.39 -18.34
N LEU A 60 -45.33 -47.53 -17.01
CA LEU A 60 -44.99 -46.46 -16.06
C LEU A 60 -43.50 -46.31 -15.83
N ASN A 61 -42.70 -47.39 -15.81
CA ASN A 61 -41.28 -47.29 -15.50
C ASN A 61 -40.50 -46.45 -16.52
N PRO A 62 -40.68 -46.60 -17.86
CA PRO A 62 -40.04 -45.72 -18.83
C PRO A 62 -40.47 -44.26 -18.70
N LEU A 63 -41.76 -44.01 -18.44
CA LEU A 63 -42.32 -42.67 -18.30
C LEU A 63 -41.80 -41.96 -17.04
N LEU A 64 -41.86 -42.62 -15.88
CA LEU A 64 -41.34 -42.10 -14.61
C LEU A 64 -39.82 -41.97 -14.63
N GLY A 65 -39.11 -42.90 -15.29
CA GLY A 65 -37.68 -42.83 -15.51
C GLY A 65 -37.29 -41.58 -16.32
N PHE A 66 -38.00 -41.29 -17.41
CA PHE A 66 -37.77 -40.08 -18.20
C PHE A 66 -38.03 -38.80 -17.40
N ILE A 67 -39.14 -38.72 -16.65
CA ILE A 67 -39.45 -37.58 -15.78
C ILE A 67 -38.34 -37.39 -14.74
N SER A 68 -37.84 -38.47 -14.14
CA SER A 68 -36.76 -38.43 -13.15
C SER A 68 -35.48 -37.83 -13.74
N VAL A 69 -35.11 -38.21 -14.97
CA VAL A 69 -33.95 -37.64 -15.67
C VAL A 69 -34.15 -36.15 -15.94
N VAL A 70 -35.34 -35.72 -16.39
CA VAL A 70 -35.64 -34.31 -16.65
C VAL A 70 -35.56 -33.47 -15.36
N VAL A 71 -36.13 -33.97 -14.26
CA VAL A 71 -36.03 -33.31 -12.95
C VAL A 71 -34.58 -33.22 -12.50
N LEU A 72 -33.82 -34.32 -12.58
CA LEU A 72 -32.41 -34.34 -12.17
C LEU A 72 -31.57 -33.34 -12.99
N VAL A 73 -31.72 -33.31 -14.31
CA VAL A 73 -31.00 -32.36 -15.19
C VAL A 73 -31.40 -30.93 -14.84
N SER A 74 -32.67 -30.67 -14.54
CA SER A 74 -33.14 -29.35 -14.13
C SER A 74 -32.51 -28.91 -12.81
N THR A 75 -32.49 -29.80 -11.81
CA THR A 75 -31.84 -29.55 -10.51
C THR A 75 -30.34 -29.32 -10.67
N LEU A 76 -29.65 -30.12 -11.49
CA LEU A 76 -28.23 -29.93 -11.78
C LEU A 76 -27.94 -28.58 -12.44
N ASN A 77 -28.81 -28.14 -13.35
CA ASN A 77 -28.67 -26.82 -13.97
C ASN A 77 -28.88 -25.69 -12.97
N LEU A 78 -29.87 -25.80 -12.07
CA LEU A 78 -30.09 -24.82 -11.01
C LEU A 78 -28.88 -24.75 -10.06
N GLN A 79 -28.40 -25.90 -9.60
CA GLN A 79 -27.20 -26.00 -8.75
C GLN A 79 -25.97 -25.39 -9.42
N ARG A 80 -25.80 -25.57 -10.74
CA ARG A 80 -24.71 -24.93 -11.50
C ARG A 80 -24.82 -23.41 -11.51
N VAL A 81 -26.04 -22.87 -11.64
CA VAL A 81 -26.27 -21.42 -11.59
C VAL A 81 -25.98 -20.88 -10.19
N GLU A 82 -26.51 -21.52 -9.14
CA GLU A 82 -26.25 -21.12 -7.75
C GLU A 82 -24.76 -21.17 -7.40
N LEU A 83 -24.04 -22.22 -7.83
CA LEU A 83 -22.59 -22.32 -7.65
C LEU A 83 -21.83 -21.21 -8.39
N LYS A 84 -22.30 -20.83 -9.58
CA LYS A 84 -21.69 -19.74 -10.36
C LYS A 84 -21.91 -18.39 -9.67
N GLU A 85 -23.11 -18.13 -9.17
CA GLU A 85 -23.45 -16.91 -8.43
C GLU A 85 -22.69 -16.83 -7.11
N ALA A 86 -22.66 -17.93 -6.33
CA ALA A 86 -21.89 -18.01 -5.09
C ALA A 86 -20.39 -17.74 -5.32
N ARG A 87 -19.81 -18.31 -6.39
CA ARG A 87 -18.41 -18.03 -6.77
C ARG A 87 -18.19 -16.56 -7.15
N ALA A 88 -19.16 -15.93 -7.83
CA ALA A 88 -19.07 -14.52 -8.18
C ALA A 88 -19.06 -13.63 -6.93
N VAL A 89 -19.98 -13.89 -5.98
CA VAL A 89 -20.03 -13.16 -4.70
C VAL A 89 -18.75 -13.33 -3.89
N VAL A 90 -18.19 -14.55 -3.81
CA VAL A 90 -16.91 -14.79 -3.12
C VAL A 90 -15.78 -14.04 -3.81
N LYS A 91 -15.74 -14.02 -5.15
CA LYS A 91 -14.73 -13.29 -5.90
C LYS A 91 -14.80 -11.79 -5.63
N GLU A 92 -16.00 -11.20 -5.69
CA GLU A 92 -16.24 -9.79 -5.36
C GLU A 92 -15.85 -9.48 -3.91
N GLY A 93 -16.19 -10.36 -2.97
CA GLY A 93 -15.80 -10.25 -1.57
C GLY A 93 -14.28 -10.27 -1.37
N ASN A 94 -13.56 -11.12 -2.09
CA ASN A 94 -12.09 -11.16 -2.06
C ASN A 94 -11.48 -9.88 -2.64
N GLU A 95 -11.98 -9.39 -3.78
CA GLU A 95 -11.51 -8.13 -4.39
C GLU A 95 -11.73 -6.93 -3.44
N LEU A 96 -12.89 -6.87 -2.78
CA LEU A 96 -13.19 -5.87 -1.76
C LEU A 96 -12.25 -5.99 -0.56
N LEU A 97 -12.04 -7.20 -0.04
CA LEU A 97 -11.14 -7.44 1.10
C LEU A 97 -9.71 -7.00 0.77
N GLU A 98 -9.20 -7.34 -0.41
CA GLU A 98 -7.88 -6.87 -0.86
C GLU A 98 -7.80 -5.35 -0.91
N SER A 99 -8.85 -4.68 -1.40
CA SER A 99 -8.90 -3.22 -1.42
C SER A 99 -8.89 -2.61 -0.01
N GLN A 100 -9.60 -3.22 0.93
CA GLN A 100 -9.62 -2.82 2.34
C GLN A 100 -8.27 -3.03 3.00
N LEU A 101 -7.63 -4.18 2.78
CA LEU A 101 -6.28 -4.46 3.30
C LEU A 101 -5.26 -3.44 2.78
N ARG A 102 -5.33 -3.06 1.49
CA ARG A 102 -4.49 -1.99 0.94
C ARG A 102 -4.77 -0.64 1.61
N ALA A 103 -6.02 -0.28 1.84
CA ALA A 103 -6.39 0.97 2.51
C ALA A 103 -5.90 0.99 3.97
N ILE A 104 -6.10 -0.10 4.72
CA ILE A 104 -5.60 -0.26 6.10
C ILE A 104 -4.08 -0.16 6.14
N HIS A 105 -3.39 -0.80 5.18
CA HIS A 105 -1.95 -0.74 5.10
C HIS A 105 -1.46 0.72 4.91
N LEU A 106 -2.03 1.45 3.95
CA LEU A 106 -1.71 2.87 3.74
C LEU A 106 -2.01 3.73 4.98
N GLN A 107 -3.13 3.49 5.65
CA GLN A 107 -3.47 4.18 6.89
C GLN A 107 -2.45 3.87 8.01
N SER A 108 -1.98 2.63 8.11
CA SER A 108 -0.97 2.23 9.10
C SER A 108 0.39 2.88 8.84
N LEU A 109 0.74 3.09 7.56
CA LEU A 109 1.94 3.83 7.17
C LEU A 109 1.81 5.30 7.54
N GLU A 110 0.64 5.91 7.32
CA GLU A 110 0.38 7.32 7.66
C GLU A 110 0.42 7.54 9.19
N VAL A 111 -0.16 6.63 9.97
CA VAL A 111 -0.07 6.67 11.44
C VAL A 111 1.40 6.53 11.89
N THR A 112 2.13 5.58 11.32
CA THR A 112 3.57 5.40 11.60
C THR A 112 4.36 6.66 11.25
N PHE A 113 4.09 7.27 10.10
CA PHE A 113 4.72 8.52 9.65
C PHE A 113 4.54 9.64 10.68
N PHE A 114 3.29 9.92 11.07
CA PHE A 114 3.01 10.99 12.03
C PHE A 114 3.61 10.70 13.41
N LYS A 115 3.60 9.44 13.86
CA LYS A 115 4.23 9.04 15.13
C LYS A 115 5.74 9.23 15.12
N VAL A 116 6.43 8.80 14.06
CA VAL A 116 7.88 8.98 13.91
C VAL A 116 8.23 10.47 13.80
N MET A 117 7.41 11.26 13.11
CA MET A 117 7.60 12.70 12.98
C MET A 117 7.44 13.39 14.34
N GLU A 118 6.41 13.05 15.12
CA GLU A 118 6.19 13.57 16.46
C GLU A 118 7.35 13.20 17.41
N GLU A 119 7.83 11.95 17.35
CA GLU A 119 9.01 11.52 18.11
C GLU A 119 10.28 12.27 17.71
N PHE A 120 10.44 12.55 16.40
CA PHE A 120 11.55 13.32 15.88
C PHE A 120 11.51 14.76 16.42
N GLU A 121 10.36 15.43 16.38
CA GLU A 121 10.22 16.81 16.87
C GLU A 121 10.51 16.94 18.37
N LYS A 122 10.15 15.94 19.17
CA LYS A 122 10.39 15.90 20.62
C LYS A 122 11.80 15.49 21.00
N ASN A 123 12.63 15.04 20.05
CA ASN A 123 13.96 14.53 20.34
C ASN A 123 14.88 15.65 20.87
N ALA A 124 15.55 15.41 22.00
CA ALA A 124 16.40 16.40 22.66
C ALA A 124 17.54 16.91 21.77
N ILE A 125 18.10 16.06 20.90
CA ILE A 125 19.19 16.43 19.97
C ILE A 125 18.65 17.33 18.87
N VAL A 126 17.46 17.05 18.34
CA VAL A 126 16.79 17.91 17.35
C VAL A 126 16.53 19.29 17.95
N LEU A 127 16.00 19.35 19.17
CA LEU A 127 15.78 20.59 19.89
C LEU A 127 17.08 21.35 20.19
N ALA A 128 18.16 20.64 20.52
CA ALA A 128 19.48 21.24 20.70
C ALA A 128 19.98 21.86 19.38
N CYS A 129 19.92 21.12 18.27
CA CYS A 129 20.35 21.60 16.95
C CYS A 129 19.57 22.84 16.48
N LYS A 130 18.27 22.91 16.76
CA LYS A 130 17.44 24.08 16.40
C LYS A 130 17.79 25.35 17.18
N LYS A 131 18.43 25.24 18.35
CA LYS A 131 18.83 26.38 19.19
C LYS A 131 20.19 26.99 18.80
N VAL A 132 20.97 26.31 17.95
CA VAL A 132 22.33 26.77 17.63
C VAL A 132 22.32 27.69 16.42
N GLU A 133 22.71 28.94 16.62
CA GLU A 133 22.70 29.98 15.58
C GLU A 133 23.95 30.00 14.69
N HIS A 134 23.69 30.32 13.42
CA HIS A 134 24.54 30.81 12.33
C HIS A 134 25.98 30.27 12.17
N GLU A 135 26.96 30.69 12.97
CA GLU A 135 28.37 30.38 12.69
C GLU A 135 28.76 28.97 13.13
N LYS A 136 28.30 28.54 14.31
CA LYS A 136 28.51 27.19 14.86
C LYS A 136 27.32 26.28 14.63
N SER A 137 26.77 26.27 13.41
CA SER A 137 25.60 25.45 13.09
C SER A 137 25.99 24.05 12.59
N LEU A 138 25.08 23.10 12.76
CA LEU A 138 25.19 21.77 12.14
C LEU A 138 25.34 21.86 10.61
N PHE A 139 24.71 22.86 10.00
CA PHE A 139 24.88 23.14 8.58
C PHE A 139 26.34 23.46 8.22
N SER A 140 27.00 24.33 8.98
CA SER A 140 28.44 24.62 8.82
C SER A 140 29.29 23.37 9.01
N ALA A 141 28.98 22.54 10.01
CA ALA A 141 29.69 21.29 10.29
C ALA A 141 29.66 20.35 9.08
N VAL A 142 28.46 20.08 8.54
CA VAL A 142 28.26 19.21 7.39
C VAL A 142 28.83 19.79 6.11
N TYR A 143 28.65 21.09 5.88
CA TYR A 143 29.23 21.76 4.71
C TYR A 143 30.74 21.55 4.64
N CYS A 144 31.42 21.83 5.75
CA CYS A 144 32.86 21.68 5.83
C CYS A 144 33.29 20.21 5.74
N TYR A 145 32.50 19.29 6.30
CA TYR A 145 32.74 17.85 6.20
C TYR A 145 32.72 17.36 4.75
N VAL A 146 31.68 17.73 4.01
CA VAL A 146 31.53 17.32 2.61
C VAL A 146 32.53 18.02 1.70
N SER A 147 32.78 19.31 1.92
CA SER A 147 33.73 20.08 1.09
C SER A 147 35.19 19.65 1.28
N ALA A 148 35.52 19.06 2.43
CA ALA A 148 36.87 18.62 2.77
C ALA A 148 37.26 17.28 2.12
N GLY A 149 36.31 16.52 1.55
CA GLY A 149 36.51 15.11 1.22
C GLY A 149 36.73 14.26 2.48
N GLU A 150 36.49 12.94 2.39
CA GLU A 150 36.64 12.00 3.51
C GLU A 150 37.90 12.25 4.38
N GLN A 151 37.73 12.20 5.72
CA GLN A 151 38.73 12.22 6.82
C GLN A 151 39.96 13.13 6.73
N LYS A 152 40.72 13.15 5.62
CA LYS A 152 41.93 13.96 5.39
C LYS A 152 41.73 15.41 5.82
N GLY A 153 40.68 16.08 5.34
CA GLY A 153 40.48 17.50 5.69
C GLY A 153 40.01 17.78 7.12
N ILE A 154 39.65 16.77 7.93
CA ILE A 154 39.36 16.94 9.37
C ILE A 154 40.65 16.86 10.19
N VAL A 155 41.54 15.92 9.81
CA VAL A 155 42.86 15.75 10.41
C VAL A 155 43.74 16.96 10.09
N ASP A 156 43.67 17.46 8.86
CA ASP A 156 44.39 18.68 8.44
C ASP A 156 43.92 19.93 9.21
N LYS A 157 42.68 19.93 9.73
CA LYS A 157 42.14 20.98 10.59
C LYS A 157 42.46 20.83 12.07
N GLY A 158 43.29 19.85 12.44
CA GLY A 158 43.78 19.61 13.81
C GLY A 158 42.84 18.79 14.70
N PHE A 159 41.74 18.24 14.18
CA PHE A 159 40.80 17.47 14.99
C PHE A 159 41.15 15.97 15.03
N LYS A 160 41.18 15.40 16.25
CA LYS A 160 41.48 13.97 16.48
C LYS A 160 40.42 13.01 15.94
N SER A 161 39.17 13.46 15.76
CA SER A 161 38.07 12.61 15.28
C SER A 161 36.93 13.44 14.67
N LYS A 162 36.09 12.79 13.85
CA LYS A 162 34.84 13.38 13.31
C LYS A 162 33.90 13.84 14.42
N GLY A 163 33.82 13.06 15.52
CA GLY A 163 32.98 13.38 16.68
C GLY A 163 33.41 14.69 17.36
N ASN A 164 34.71 14.86 17.64
CA ASN A 164 35.23 16.08 18.25
C ASN A 164 35.04 17.30 17.34
N TYR A 165 35.19 17.10 16.04
CA TYR A 165 34.94 18.13 15.04
C TYR A 165 33.48 18.59 15.06
N PHE A 166 32.51 17.67 14.97
CA PHE A 166 31.09 18.02 15.00
C PHE A 166 30.70 18.69 16.32
N LYS A 167 31.14 18.14 17.47
CA LYS A 167 30.88 18.78 18.78
C LYS A 167 31.43 20.21 18.84
N PHE A 168 32.63 20.46 18.32
CA PHE A 168 33.17 21.82 18.27
C PHE A 168 32.34 22.74 17.36
N MET A 169 32.03 22.26 16.15
CA MET A 169 31.28 23.02 15.15
C MET A 169 29.85 23.31 15.56
N THR A 170 29.24 22.49 16.41
CA THR A 170 27.84 22.65 16.84
C THR A 170 27.73 23.24 18.24
N GLY A 171 28.83 23.75 18.82
CA GLY A 171 28.84 24.24 20.20
C GLY A 171 28.45 23.19 21.25
N GLY A 172 28.72 21.92 20.97
CA GLY A 172 28.40 20.77 21.83
C GLY A 172 27.01 20.18 21.63
N ALA A 173 26.18 20.75 20.75
CA ALA A 173 24.80 20.31 20.56
C ALA A 173 24.64 18.91 19.95
N VAL A 174 25.54 18.49 19.05
CA VAL A 174 25.49 17.15 18.46
C VAL A 174 26.87 16.68 18.02
N ASP A 175 27.14 15.38 18.16
CA ASP A 175 28.32 14.76 17.57
C ASP A 175 28.03 14.06 16.24
N PHE A 176 29.10 13.59 15.59
CA PHE A 176 28.99 12.96 14.28
C PHE A 176 28.14 11.68 14.30
N GLY A 177 28.23 10.87 15.35
CA GLY A 177 27.47 9.63 15.48
C GLY A 177 25.99 9.93 15.72
N GLU A 178 25.68 10.85 16.63
CA GLU A 178 24.32 11.34 16.88
C GLU A 178 23.70 11.92 15.61
N PHE A 179 24.45 12.74 14.86
CA PHE A 179 23.99 13.29 13.58
C PHE A 179 23.74 12.18 12.54
N LYS A 180 24.72 11.30 12.30
CA LYS A 180 24.63 10.27 11.27
C LYS A 180 23.54 9.24 11.56
N TYR A 181 23.53 8.67 12.76
CA TYR A 181 22.69 7.52 13.07
C TYR A 181 21.34 7.91 13.69
N MET A 182 21.26 9.00 14.45
CA MET A 182 20.00 9.41 15.09
C MET A 182 19.23 10.43 14.25
N LEU A 183 19.88 11.48 13.75
CA LEU A 183 19.19 12.53 12.99
C LEU A 183 18.98 12.12 11.54
N VAL A 184 20.05 11.86 10.79
CA VAL A 184 19.97 11.49 9.38
C VAL A 184 19.25 10.16 9.21
N GLY A 185 19.52 9.17 10.06
CA GLY A 185 18.80 7.90 10.05
C GLY A 185 17.28 8.05 10.17
N LYS A 186 16.80 8.89 11.10
CA LYS A 186 15.36 9.15 11.24
C LYS A 186 14.79 9.95 10.07
N ILE A 187 15.54 10.92 9.54
CA ILE A 187 15.13 11.67 8.34
C ILE A 187 14.99 10.73 7.14
N ILE A 188 15.93 9.81 6.92
CA ILE A 188 15.84 8.80 5.87
C ILE A 188 14.57 7.97 6.04
N ASN A 189 14.32 7.44 7.25
CA ASN A 189 13.12 6.65 7.51
C ASN A 189 11.84 7.43 7.21
N LEU A 190 11.75 8.70 7.62
CA LEU A 190 10.61 9.56 7.31
C LEU A 190 10.42 9.76 5.80
N LEU A 191 11.52 9.96 5.06
CA LEU A 191 11.47 10.13 3.60
C LEU A 191 11.06 8.84 2.88
N GLU A 192 11.52 7.68 3.35
CA GLU A 192 11.14 6.38 2.79
C GLU A 192 9.68 6.04 3.07
N ILE A 193 9.20 6.28 4.30
CA ILE A 193 7.78 6.10 4.63
C ILE A 193 6.94 7.03 3.76
N ALA A 194 7.32 8.30 3.65
CA ALA A 194 6.62 9.27 2.81
C ALA A 194 6.63 8.89 1.32
N GLU A 195 7.69 8.26 0.79
CA GLU A 195 7.73 7.77 -0.60
C GLU A 195 6.61 6.75 -0.88
N GLY A 196 6.28 5.91 0.10
CA GLY A 196 5.21 4.91 0.00
C GLY A 196 3.78 5.44 0.20
N LEU A 197 3.62 6.70 0.59
CA LEU A 197 2.31 7.32 0.83
C LEU A 197 1.75 8.02 -0.42
N ASN A 198 0.43 8.04 -0.54
CA ASN A 198 -0.26 8.83 -1.56
C ASN A 198 0.02 10.32 -1.35
N ASN A 199 0.18 11.07 -2.45
CA ASN A 199 0.53 12.51 -2.40
C ASN A 199 1.77 12.80 -1.54
N ASN A 200 2.82 11.99 -1.70
CA ASN A 200 4.08 12.06 -0.96
C ASN A 200 4.70 13.48 -0.85
N GLN A 201 4.49 14.36 -1.84
CA GLN A 201 4.99 15.73 -1.80
C GLN A 201 4.44 16.53 -0.59
N ILE A 202 3.18 16.34 -0.20
CA ILE A 202 2.62 17.00 0.99
C ILE A 202 3.36 16.53 2.24
N HIS A 203 3.60 15.22 2.35
CA HIS A 203 4.36 14.62 3.44
C HIS A 203 5.80 15.17 3.50
N TYR A 204 6.47 15.32 2.35
CA TYR A 204 7.79 15.95 2.28
C TYR A 204 7.81 17.40 2.78
N SER A 205 6.76 18.20 2.52
CA SER A 205 6.65 19.54 3.10
C SER A 205 6.38 19.52 4.62
N LEU A 206 5.66 18.52 5.12
CA LEU A 206 5.46 18.34 6.57
C LEU A 206 6.78 17.96 7.25
N ILE A 207 7.55 17.04 6.66
CA ILE A 207 8.89 16.69 7.13
C ILE A 207 9.78 17.93 7.17
N GLN A 208 9.82 18.73 6.10
CA GLN A 208 10.62 19.97 6.08
C GLN A 208 10.24 20.92 7.22
N SER A 209 8.94 21.06 7.49
CA SER A 209 8.42 21.93 8.55
C SER A 209 8.82 21.41 9.94
N ALA A 210 8.72 20.09 10.15
CA ALA A 210 9.09 19.44 11.40
C ALA A 210 10.61 19.44 11.65
N VAL A 211 11.40 19.11 10.63
CA VAL A 211 12.87 19.03 10.69
C VAL A 211 13.49 20.43 10.74
N GLY A 212 12.93 21.37 9.98
CA GLY A 212 13.46 22.71 9.78
C GLY A 212 14.47 22.79 8.63
N PRO A 213 14.58 23.94 7.93
CA PRO A 213 15.31 24.06 6.67
C PRO A 213 16.83 23.84 6.80
N VAL A 214 17.41 24.24 7.93
CA VAL A 214 18.86 24.12 8.19
C VAL A 214 19.25 22.65 8.36
N LEU A 215 18.54 21.92 9.22
CA LEU A 215 18.78 20.50 9.48
C LEU A 215 18.43 19.66 8.25
N MET A 216 17.31 19.97 7.57
CA MET A 216 16.90 19.25 6.37
C MET A 216 17.93 19.41 5.24
N SER A 217 18.44 20.62 5.02
CA SER A 217 19.48 20.85 4.04
C SER A 217 20.78 20.13 4.43
N ALA A 218 21.22 20.24 5.68
CA ALA A 218 22.40 19.52 6.17
C ALA A 218 22.27 18.00 5.97
N ALA A 219 21.11 17.42 6.25
CA ALA A 219 20.85 16.00 6.05
C ALA A 219 20.93 15.58 4.58
N ILE A 220 20.27 16.28 3.65
CA ILE A 220 20.30 15.93 2.21
C ILE A 220 21.71 16.02 1.64
N HIS A 221 22.43 17.05 2.04
CA HIS A 221 23.83 17.24 1.69
C HIS A 221 24.72 16.11 2.18
N PHE A 222 24.57 15.72 3.45
CA PHE A 222 25.26 14.56 3.99
C PHE A 222 24.88 13.26 3.26
N ILE A 223 23.59 13.07 2.97
CA ILE A 223 23.07 11.88 2.27
C ILE A 223 23.67 11.75 0.88
N SER A 224 23.79 12.85 0.14
CA SER A 224 24.34 12.84 -1.23
C SER A 224 25.76 12.30 -1.32
N VAL A 225 26.53 12.39 -0.23
CA VAL A 225 27.94 11.97 -0.19
C VAL A 225 28.12 10.64 0.52
N GLU A 226 27.45 10.44 1.66
CA GLU A 226 27.63 9.23 2.47
C GLU A 226 26.74 8.07 2.04
N TYR A 227 25.66 8.36 1.31
CA TYR A 227 24.71 7.35 0.82
C TYR A 227 24.39 7.60 -0.68
N PRO A 228 25.40 7.53 -1.58
CA PRO A 228 25.21 7.83 -3.00
C PRO A 228 24.16 6.93 -3.66
N GLU A 229 24.05 5.67 -3.24
CA GLU A 229 23.04 4.72 -3.73
C GLU A 229 21.60 5.13 -3.37
N LEU A 230 21.42 5.83 -2.24
CA LEU A 230 20.11 6.27 -1.75
C LEU A 230 19.70 7.62 -2.35
N TYR A 231 20.67 8.47 -2.71
CA TYR A 231 20.43 9.84 -3.14
C TYR A 231 19.42 9.97 -4.31
N PRO A 232 19.46 9.15 -5.38
CA PRO A 232 18.48 9.26 -6.48
C PRO A 232 17.03 9.09 -6.05
N ARG A 233 16.77 8.27 -5.02
CA ARG A 233 15.42 8.12 -4.44
C ARG A 233 15.03 9.37 -3.65
N ILE A 234 15.95 9.87 -2.83
CA ILE A 234 15.76 11.07 -1.99
C ILE A 234 15.59 12.33 -2.85
N ALA A 235 16.24 12.42 -4.01
CA ALA A 235 16.11 13.52 -4.97
C ALA A 235 14.67 13.72 -5.50
N LYS A 236 13.81 12.70 -5.40
CA LYS A 236 12.38 12.82 -5.72
C LYS A 236 11.60 13.66 -4.69
N ALA A 237 12.14 13.82 -3.47
CA ALA A 237 11.49 14.50 -2.36
C ALA A 237 11.62 16.04 -2.46
N LYS A 238 11.25 16.62 -3.60
CA LYS A 238 11.51 18.02 -3.95
C LYS A 238 11.07 19.02 -2.88
N ARG A 239 9.86 18.84 -2.31
CA ARG A 239 9.31 19.73 -1.26
C ARG A 239 10.09 19.76 0.05
N THR A 240 11.09 18.90 0.24
CA THR A 240 11.97 18.96 1.43
C THR A 240 12.88 20.20 1.46
N LEU A 241 13.16 20.81 0.31
CA LEU A 241 14.01 22.02 0.22
C LEU A 241 13.32 23.17 -0.55
N TRP A 242 12.02 23.08 -0.83
CA TRP A 242 11.30 24.20 -1.43
C TRP A 242 11.18 25.37 -0.45
N GLY A 243 11.39 26.59 -0.94
CA GLY A 243 11.27 27.81 -0.14
C GLY A 243 12.40 28.07 0.87
N ILE A 244 13.44 27.21 0.92
CA ILE A 244 14.58 27.46 1.80
C ILE A 244 15.45 28.61 1.26
N ASN A 245 16.23 29.22 2.15
CA ASN A 245 17.26 30.16 1.75
C ASN A 245 18.33 29.43 0.89
N PRO A 246 18.58 29.83 -0.37
CA PRO A 246 19.59 29.20 -1.23
C PRO A 246 21.01 29.17 -0.65
N GLU A 247 21.33 30.05 0.31
CA GLU A 247 22.62 30.01 1.02
C GLU A 247 22.84 28.68 1.76
N LEU A 248 21.75 27.99 2.11
CA LEU A 248 21.75 26.67 2.74
C LEU A 248 22.00 25.53 1.74
N VAL A 249 22.16 25.77 0.43
CA VAL A 249 22.42 24.70 -0.55
C VAL A 249 23.78 24.87 -1.18
N TYR A 250 24.66 23.88 -1.07
CA TYR A 250 26.05 24.04 -1.49
C TYR A 250 26.48 23.18 -2.67
N LEU A 251 25.95 21.97 -2.84
CA LEU A 251 26.26 21.19 -4.04
C LEU A 251 25.35 21.63 -5.18
N ASP A 252 25.95 21.88 -6.34
CA ASP A 252 25.22 22.23 -7.57
C ASP A 252 24.18 21.16 -7.92
N VAL A 253 24.49 19.88 -7.66
CA VAL A 253 23.56 18.77 -7.90
C VAL A 253 22.30 18.89 -7.03
N ILE A 254 22.44 19.23 -5.74
CA ILE A 254 21.30 19.42 -4.84
C ILE A 254 20.50 20.67 -5.22
N ALA A 255 21.19 21.75 -5.59
CA ALA A 255 20.51 22.95 -6.08
C ALA A 255 19.62 22.63 -7.29
N LYS A 256 20.16 21.88 -8.25
CA LYS A 256 19.45 21.47 -9.46
C LYS A 256 18.29 20.53 -9.17
N ASP A 257 18.48 19.56 -8.27
CA ASP A 257 17.49 18.50 -8.04
C ASP A 257 16.30 18.98 -7.18
N PHE A 258 16.55 19.89 -6.23
CA PHE A 258 15.56 20.26 -5.23
C PHE A 258 15.03 21.70 -5.31
N LEU A 259 15.84 22.68 -5.72
CA LEU A 259 15.36 24.06 -5.72
C LEU A 259 14.33 24.27 -6.83
N LYS A 260 13.29 25.04 -6.52
CA LYS A 260 12.33 25.51 -7.52
C LYS A 260 13.01 26.52 -8.44
N ASP A 261 12.58 26.61 -9.70
CA ASP A 261 13.21 27.42 -10.76
C ASP A 261 13.66 28.81 -10.31
N SER A 262 12.78 29.60 -9.68
CA SER A 262 13.14 30.95 -9.21
C SER A 262 14.18 30.97 -8.07
N SER A 263 14.18 29.97 -7.20
CA SER A 263 15.20 29.81 -6.15
C SER A 263 16.52 29.31 -6.72
N TYR A 264 16.47 28.48 -7.77
CA TYR A 264 17.65 28.01 -8.50
C TYR A 264 18.33 29.14 -9.27
N GLU A 265 17.56 29.99 -9.96
CA GLU A 265 18.09 31.19 -10.62
C GLU A 265 18.79 32.12 -9.62
N LYS A 266 18.17 32.33 -8.45
CA LYS A 266 18.78 33.10 -7.37
C LYS A 266 20.07 32.45 -6.85
N TYR A 267 20.09 31.12 -6.70
CA TYR A 267 21.29 30.37 -6.33
C TYR A 267 22.43 30.59 -7.33
N VAL A 268 22.15 30.48 -8.63
CA VAL A 268 23.16 30.68 -9.69
C VAL A 268 23.68 32.13 -9.67
N LYS A 269 22.79 33.12 -9.54
CA LYS A 269 23.18 34.54 -9.49
C LYS A 269 24.04 34.88 -8.28
N ASP A 270 23.74 34.31 -7.11
CA ASP A 270 24.44 34.62 -5.86
C ASP A 270 25.63 33.68 -5.58
N LYS A 271 25.97 32.77 -6.51
CA LYS A 271 26.92 31.65 -6.29
C LYS A 271 28.28 32.10 -5.74
N ASP A 272 28.89 33.13 -6.32
CA ASP A 272 30.21 33.62 -5.90
C ASP A 272 30.18 34.22 -4.49
N ARG A 273 29.10 34.96 -4.16
CA ARG A 273 28.90 35.52 -2.80
C ARG A 273 28.75 34.40 -1.78
N ILE A 274 27.98 33.37 -2.14
CA ILE A 274 27.72 32.20 -1.31
C ILE A 274 29.02 31.43 -1.06
N ILE A 275 29.85 31.19 -2.09
CA ILE A 275 31.17 30.54 -1.97
C ILE A 275 32.10 31.35 -1.06
N THR A 276 32.21 32.66 -1.29
CA THR A 276 33.10 33.54 -0.49
C THR A 276 32.73 33.53 1.00
N LYS A 277 31.43 33.61 1.33
CA LYS A 277 30.95 33.53 2.72
C LYS A 277 31.33 32.19 3.37
N ARG A 278 31.27 31.10 2.61
CA ARG A 278 31.62 29.76 3.06
C ARG A 278 33.11 29.57 3.30
N GLU A 279 33.96 30.11 2.44
CA GLU A 279 35.42 30.09 2.64
C GLU A 279 35.84 30.83 3.91
N ARG A 280 35.15 31.93 4.25
CA ARG A 280 35.35 32.60 5.55
C ARG A 280 34.99 31.69 6.73
N ILE A 281 33.85 31.01 6.67
CA ILE A 281 33.43 30.06 7.71
C ILE A 281 34.47 28.94 7.86
N LEU A 282 34.98 28.40 6.75
CA LEU A 282 36.03 27.37 6.77
C LEU A 282 37.29 27.84 7.51
N LYS A 283 37.74 29.07 7.24
CA LYS A 283 38.93 29.67 7.88
C LYS A 283 38.73 29.97 9.37
N LEU A 284 37.52 30.36 9.78
CA LEU A 284 37.18 30.66 11.17
C LEU A 284 37.14 29.41 12.08
N HIS A 285 37.06 28.21 11.49
CA HIS A 285 36.86 26.96 12.22
C HIS A 285 38.04 25.96 12.12
N GLU A 286 39.23 26.44 11.75
CA GLU A 286 40.48 25.71 11.99
C GLU A 286 40.75 25.67 13.51
N GLN A 287 41.29 24.55 14.04
CA GLN A 287 41.64 24.53 15.47
C GLN A 287 42.61 25.68 15.80
N PRO A 288 42.38 26.45 16.88
CA PRO A 288 43.42 27.35 17.36
C PRO A 288 44.65 26.50 17.68
N LYS A 289 45.78 26.79 17.02
CA LYS A 289 47.06 26.16 17.33
C LYS A 289 47.26 26.26 18.84
N ILE A 290 47.27 25.11 19.52
CA ILE A 290 47.58 25.05 20.94
C ILE A 290 48.96 25.71 21.08
N LYS A 291 49.02 26.90 21.70
CA LYS A 291 50.30 27.45 22.14
C LYS A 291 50.82 26.45 23.15
N SER A 292 51.86 25.71 22.74
CA SER A 292 52.68 24.85 23.59
C SER A 292 53.19 25.62 24.79
#